data_AF-A0A9E4D4G5-F1
#
_entry.id   AF-A0A9E4D4G5-F1
#
_cell.length_a   1.000
_cell.length_b   1.000
_cell.length_c   1.000
_cell.angle_alpha   90.00
_cell.angle_beta   90.00
_cell.angle_gamma   90.00
#
_symmetry.space_group_name_H-M   'P 1'
#
loop_
_entity.id
_entity.type
_entity.pdbx_description
1 polymer ?
#
loop_
_entity_poly.entity_id
_entity_poly.type
_entity_poly.pdbx_seq_one_letter_code
_entity_poly.pdbx_strand_id
1 'polypeptide(L)'
;LVHFTILRPPDRQDGVPVGELSLIAFPTRELFVEKIDDFDLIIFDRYRRRGILPNSYFDNIRRYVTEGGALLVVGGPELASAESIYHSPLGQILPAEPTARVLEQPFAPHLSPTGARHPVTEGLDQGYPAATQGGAPGWGRWLRQIDLAPHSGEVVMQGVADRPLLVLDHAGQGRVAMLASDQAWLWDRGFEGGGPQAELLRRLAHWLMREPDLEEEALSADAQGLDMTITRRSLHDGPHTVTVTRPDDSSVTLDLTETAPGRFTAHWQGDEPGLYRLQSEGLDTVTVLGTANPREYERVVADAAPLAPLIDATRGGVAPVAAGLPALRAVDAGRQAWGRGWLGVTPRGAYVTTDLRLAALAPVWLWLVLGLGLVLAAWLREARR
;
A
#
# COMPACT_ATOMS: atom_id res chain seq x y z
N LEU A 1 16.53 6.81 -10.86
CA LEU A 1 17.61 7.29 -11.75
C LEU A 1 16.95 7.65 -13.08
N VAL A 2 16.94 8.93 -13.50
CA VAL A 2 16.21 9.32 -14.72
C VAL A 2 17.10 9.09 -15.94
N HIS A 3 16.75 8.12 -16.79
CA HIS A 3 17.49 7.82 -18.02
C HIS A 3 16.84 8.51 -19.22
N PHE A 4 17.48 9.53 -19.78
CA PHE A 4 17.04 10.21 -21.00
C PHE A 4 17.78 9.66 -22.22
N THR A 5 17.05 9.18 -23.24
CA THR A 5 17.64 8.91 -24.57
C THR A 5 16.76 9.51 -25.67
N ILE A 6 17.34 10.41 -26.47
CA ILE A 6 16.67 11.10 -27.57
C ILE A 6 16.94 10.32 -28.87
N LEU A 7 15.88 9.80 -29.50
CA LEU A 7 15.99 9.10 -30.78
C LEU A 7 16.09 10.10 -31.94
N ARG A 8 17.07 9.90 -32.82
CA ARG A 8 17.19 10.68 -34.06
C ARG A 8 16.31 10.06 -35.16
N PRO A 9 15.51 10.86 -35.89
CA PRO A 9 14.82 10.42 -37.09
C PRO A 9 15.82 9.94 -38.17
N PRO A 10 15.56 8.82 -38.86
CA PRO A 10 16.49 8.26 -39.87
C PRO A 10 16.72 9.17 -41.08
N ASP A 11 15.85 10.17 -41.28
CA ASP A 11 15.88 11.16 -42.36
C ASP A 11 16.85 12.34 -42.12
N ARG A 12 17.40 12.50 -40.89
CA ARG A 12 18.48 13.47 -40.60
C ARG A 12 19.83 12.76 -40.52
N GLN A 13 20.48 12.57 -41.66
CA GLN A 13 21.90 12.19 -41.70
C GLN A 13 22.76 13.45 -41.56
N ASP A 14 23.36 13.66 -40.39
CA ASP A 14 24.55 14.50 -40.31
C ASP A 14 25.71 13.64 -40.81
N GLY A 15 26.50 14.15 -41.77
CA GLY A 15 27.65 13.45 -42.36
C GLY A 15 28.85 13.27 -41.41
N VAL A 16 28.59 13.10 -40.11
CA VAL A 16 29.60 12.94 -39.06
C VAL A 16 29.82 11.43 -38.81
N PRO A 17 31.07 10.94 -38.80
CA PRO A 17 31.39 9.54 -38.53
C PRO A 17 30.80 9.05 -37.20
N VAL A 18 30.37 7.78 -37.15
CA VAL A 18 29.69 7.16 -35.99
C VAL A 18 30.51 7.25 -34.68
N GLY A 19 31.84 7.38 -34.77
CA GLY A 19 32.73 7.55 -33.61
C GLY A 19 32.91 8.98 -33.10
N GLU A 20 32.42 10.00 -33.81
CA GLU A 20 32.49 11.42 -33.42
C GLU A 20 31.16 11.98 -32.91
N LEU A 21 30.10 11.16 -32.97
CA LEU A 21 28.82 11.45 -32.34
C LEU A 21 28.86 10.88 -30.91
N SER A 22 28.43 11.65 -29.90
CA SER A 22 28.23 11.14 -28.53
C SER A 22 27.03 10.17 -28.43
N LEU A 23 26.80 9.38 -29.47
CA LEU A 23 25.65 8.51 -29.65
C LEU A 23 26.08 7.06 -29.39
N ILE A 24 25.91 6.63 -28.15
CA ILE A 24 25.85 5.19 -27.84
C ILE A 24 24.60 4.63 -28.54
N ALA A 25 24.72 3.48 -29.20
CA ALA A 25 23.58 2.81 -29.81
C ALA A 25 22.50 2.57 -28.76
N PHE A 26 21.23 2.92 -29.06
CA PHE A 26 20.13 2.77 -28.12
C PHE A 26 20.07 1.32 -27.64
N PRO A 27 20.27 1.05 -26.34
CA PRO A 27 20.41 -0.32 -25.83
C PRO A 27 19.01 -0.93 -25.68
N THR A 28 18.30 -1.07 -26.80
CA THR A 28 16.91 -1.51 -26.86
C THR A 28 16.70 -2.85 -26.15
N ARG A 29 17.66 -3.77 -26.29
CA ARG A 29 17.62 -5.05 -25.61
C ARG A 29 17.76 -4.89 -24.09
N GLU A 30 18.71 -4.07 -23.65
CA GLU A 30 18.91 -3.83 -22.23
C GLU A 30 17.64 -3.22 -21.62
N LEU A 31 17.08 -2.18 -22.25
CA LEU A 31 15.94 -1.43 -21.73
C LEU A 31 14.61 -2.20 -21.80
N PHE A 32 14.32 -2.89 -22.90
CA PHE A 32 13.02 -3.53 -23.14
C PHE A 32 13.02 -5.04 -22.91
N VAL A 33 14.15 -5.63 -22.51
CA VAL A 33 14.27 -7.07 -22.26
C VAL A 33 14.95 -7.35 -20.93
N GLU A 34 16.08 -6.70 -20.63
CA GLU A 34 16.90 -7.06 -19.46
C GLU A 34 16.54 -6.26 -18.21
N LYS A 35 16.17 -4.98 -18.36
CA LYS A 35 15.95 -4.02 -17.29
C LYS A 35 14.55 -3.40 -17.31
N ILE A 36 13.61 -4.01 -18.01
CA ILE A 36 12.25 -3.44 -18.11
C ILE A 36 11.58 -3.35 -16.72
N ASP A 37 11.93 -4.27 -15.83
CA ASP A 37 11.43 -4.32 -14.45
C ASP A 37 12.13 -3.33 -13.50
N ASP A 38 13.19 -2.63 -13.95
CA ASP A 38 13.86 -1.58 -13.19
C ASP A 38 13.15 -0.22 -13.32
N PHE A 39 12.13 -0.12 -14.18
CA PHE A 39 11.37 1.12 -14.38
C PHE A 39 10.10 1.13 -13.54
N ASP A 40 9.83 2.26 -12.89
CA ASP A 40 8.57 2.49 -12.18
C ASP A 40 7.44 2.95 -13.12
N LEU A 41 7.79 3.63 -14.21
CA LEU A 41 6.84 4.20 -15.17
C LEU A 41 7.47 4.32 -16.57
N ILE A 42 6.75 3.82 -17.58
CA ILE A 42 7.09 4.00 -19.00
C ILE A 42 6.15 5.05 -19.61
N ILE A 43 6.72 6.07 -20.27
CA ILE A 43 5.95 7.14 -20.91
C ILE A 43 6.24 7.15 -22.42
N PHE A 44 5.18 7.07 -23.21
CA PHE A 44 5.21 7.38 -24.64
C PHE A 44 4.61 8.76 -24.88
N ASP A 45 5.47 9.74 -25.13
CA ASP A 45 5.06 11.10 -25.52
C ASP A 45 5.21 11.27 -27.03
N ARG A 46 4.08 11.45 -27.72
CA ARG A 46 4.02 11.64 -29.19
C ARG A 46 4.80 10.61 -30.01
N TYR A 47 4.80 9.37 -29.54
CA TYR A 47 5.57 8.30 -30.16
C TYR A 47 4.97 7.89 -31.51
N ARG A 48 5.84 7.75 -32.52
CA ARG A 48 5.47 7.29 -33.87
C ARG A 48 6.02 5.90 -34.13
N ARG A 49 5.13 4.95 -34.42
CA ARG A 49 5.51 3.59 -34.80
C ARG A 49 6.03 3.55 -36.24
N ARG A 50 7.27 4.01 -36.44
CA ARG A 50 7.99 3.98 -37.73
C ARG A 50 8.64 2.63 -38.06
N GLY A 51 8.21 1.55 -37.41
CA GLY A 51 8.80 0.22 -37.56
C GLY A 51 10.20 0.05 -36.97
N ILE A 52 10.69 1.02 -36.18
CA ILE A 52 12.03 1.00 -35.57
C ILE A 52 12.09 0.02 -34.39
N LEU A 53 11.03 -0.04 -33.58
CA LEU A 53 10.92 -0.98 -32.47
C LEU A 53 10.18 -2.26 -32.92
N PRO A 54 10.77 -3.45 -32.74
CA PRO A 54 10.10 -4.72 -32.99
C PRO A 54 8.83 -4.89 -32.14
N ASN A 55 7.83 -5.59 -32.67
CA ASN A 55 6.59 -5.90 -31.93
C ASN A 55 6.85 -6.66 -30.62
N SER A 56 7.91 -7.46 -30.53
CA SER A 56 8.28 -8.17 -29.30
C SER A 56 8.58 -7.24 -28.13
N TYR A 57 9.08 -6.02 -28.38
CA TYR A 57 9.35 -5.08 -27.31
C TYR A 57 8.07 -4.46 -26.76
N PHE A 58 7.11 -4.14 -27.63
CA PHE A 58 5.78 -3.70 -27.19
C PHE A 58 5.05 -4.80 -26.42
N ASP A 59 5.25 -6.07 -26.79
CA ASP A 59 4.69 -7.20 -26.04
C ASP A 59 5.35 -7.37 -24.65
N ASN A 60 6.66 -7.13 -24.55
CA ASN A 60 7.34 -7.09 -23.24
C ASN A 60 6.79 -5.96 -22.35
N ILE A 61 6.57 -4.77 -22.91
CA ILE A 61 5.95 -3.64 -22.17
C ILE A 61 4.54 -4.01 -21.75
N ARG A 62 3.74 -4.60 -22.65
CA ARG A 62 2.39 -5.08 -22.33
C ARG A 62 2.44 -6.03 -21.13
N ARG A 63 3.36 -7.00 -21.13
CA ARG A 63 3.54 -7.96 -20.03
C ARG A 63 3.94 -7.25 -18.74
N TYR A 64 4.96 -6.38 -18.79
CA TYR A 64 5.43 -5.57 -17.66
C TYR A 64 4.26 -4.82 -16.99
N VAL A 65 3.41 -4.15 -17.78
CA VAL A 65 2.22 -3.46 -17.23
C VAL A 65 1.25 -4.47 -16.62
N THR A 66 0.91 -5.55 -17.31
CA THR A 66 -0.02 -6.55 -16.76
C THR A 66 0.46 -7.22 -15.47
N GLU A 67 1.78 -7.23 -15.23
CA GLU A 67 2.42 -7.81 -14.06
C GLU A 67 2.66 -6.79 -12.93
N GLY A 68 2.22 -5.53 -13.08
CA GLY A 68 2.27 -4.52 -12.01
C GLY A 68 2.92 -3.20 -12.39
N GLY A 69 3.51 -3.11 -13.59
CA GLY A 69 4.15 -1.91 -14.09
C GLY A 69 3.18 -0.80 -14.52
N ALA A 70 3.72 0.34 -14.91
CA ALA A 70 2.91 1.52 -15.25
C ALA A 70 3.20 2.08 -16.64
N LEU A 71 2.15 2.54 -17.32
CA LEU A 71 2.23 3.07 -18.69
C LEU A 71 1.43 4.36 -18.86
N LEU A 72 2.07 5.41 -19.36
CA LEU A 72 1.42 6.63 -19.80
C LEU A 72 1.61 6.83 -21.30
N VAL A 73 0.50 7.04 -22.03
CA VAL A 73 0.52 7.46 -23.43
C VAL A 73 -0.02 8.88 -23.55
N VAL A 74 0.82 9.80 -24.03
CA VAL A 74 0.44 11.18 -24.34
C VAL A 74 0.31 11.34 -25.84
N GLY A 75 -0.91 11.62 -26.29
CA GLY A 75 -1.31 11.64 -27.68
C GLY A 75 -1.12 13.00 -28.35
N GLY A 76 -0.30 13.04 -29.40
CA GLY A 76 -0.39 14.05 -30.45
C GLY A 76 -1.04 13.48 -31.72
N PRO A 77 -0.97 14.18 -32.86
CA PRO A 77 -1.61 13.77 -34.11
C PRO A 77 -1.24 12.35 -34.58
N GLU A 78 -0.04 11.87 -34.24
CA GLU A 78 0.39 10.51 -34.56
C GLU A 78 -0.48 9.40 -33.94
N LEU A 79 -1.12 9.67 -32.79
CA LEU A 79 -2.02 8.71 -32.15
C LEU A 79 -3.27 8.44 -32.99
N ALA A 80 -3.66 9.41 -33.84
CA ALA A 80 -4.79 9.32 -34.78
C ALA A 80 -4.37 8.85 -36.19
N SER A 81 -3.15 8.34 -36.36
CA SER A 81 -2.59 7.95 -37.66
C SER A 81 -2.32 6.45 -37.76
N ALA A 82 -1.98 5.96 -38.96
CA ALA A 82 -1.52 4.58 -39.14
C ALA A 82 -0.22 4.26 -38.36
N GLU A 83 0.54 5.28 -37.96
CA GLU A 83 1.74 5.13 -37.11
C GLU A 83 1.40 5.10 -35.61
N SER A 84 0.12 5.00 -35.24
CA SER A 84 -0.32 4.99 -33.84
C SER A 84 0.25 3.81 -33.07
N ILE A 85 0.63 4.08 -31.81
CA ILE A 85 1.06 3.04 -30.87
C ILE A 85 -0.08 2.06 -30.54
N TYR A 86 -1.34 2.46 -30.76
CA TYR A 86 -2.51 1.59 -30.61
C TYR A 86 -2.45 0.38 -31.55
N HIS A 87 -1.82 0.51 -32.73
CA HIS A 87 -1.63 -0.61 -33.68
C HIS A 87 -0.43 -1.52 -33.33
N SER A 88 -0.03 -1.55 -32.07
CA SER A 88 0.98 -2.45 -31.50
C SER A 88 0.31 -3.40 -30.49
N PRO A 89 1.02 -4.39 -29.93
CA PRO A 89 0.52 -5.18 -28.81
C PRO A 89 -0.03 -4.36 -27.64
N LEU A 90 0.42 -3.11 -27.45
CA LEU A 90 -0.10 -2.23 -26.40
C LEU A 90 -1.59 -1.87 -26.58
N GLY A 91 -2.13 -1.92 -27.81
CA GLY A 91 -3.55 -1.69 -28.05
C GLY A 91 -4.48 -2.62 -27.25
N GLN A 92 -3.99 -3.77 -26.80
CA GLN A 92 -4.75 -4.71 -25.96
C GLN A 92 -4.91 -4.28 -24.50
N ILE A 93 -4.10 -3.33 -24.04
CA ILE A 93 -4.13 -2.82 -22.66
C ILE A 93 -4.43 -1.33 -22.59
N LEU A 94 -4.53 -0.63 -23.72
CA LEU A 94 -4.90 0.79 -23.72
C LEU A 94 -6.41 0.93 -23.51
N PRO A 95 -6.87 1.88 -22.67
CA PRO A 95 -8.28 1.94 -22.28
C PRO A 95 -9.21 2.53 -23.34
N ALA A 96 -8.64 3.11 -24.41
CA ALA A 96 -9.39 3.75 -25.46
C ALA A 96 -8.75 3.58 -26.84
N GLU A 97 -9.60 3.50 -27.85
CA GLU A 97 -9.22 3.44 -29.26
C GLU A 97 -9.20 4.85 -29.88
N PRO A 98 -8.11 5.27 -30.55
CA PRO A 98 -8.12 6.48 -31.34
C PRO A 98 -9.01 6.34 -32.58
N THR A 99 -9.96 7.27 -32.77
CA THR A 99 -10.92 7.24 -33.89
C THR A 99 -10.37 7.74 -35.23
N ALA A 100 -9.05 7.99 -35.29
CA ALA A 100 -8.35 8.65 -36.39
C ALA A 100 -8.76 10.11 -36.68
N ARG A 101 -9.53 10.75 -35.79
CA ARG A 101 -9.90 12.17 -35.91
C ARG A 101 -9.04 13.06 -35.01
N VAL A 102 -8.52 14.13 -35.58
CA VAL A 102 -7.84 15.22 -34.86
C VAL A 102 -8.76 16.43 -34.84
N LEU A 103 -9.10 16.91 -33.65
CA LEU A 103 -9.96 18.06 -33.42
C LEU A 103 -9.09 19.28 -33.15
N GLU A 104 -8.91 20.15 -34.15
CA GLU A 104 -8.10 21.37 -34.06
C GLU A 104 -8.98 22.60 -33.81
N GLN A 105 -9.49 22.70 -32.59
CA GLN A 105 -10.29 23.85 -32.15
C GLN A 105 -10.03 24.16 -30.67
N PRO A 106 -10.19 25.42 -30.22
CA PRO A 106 -10.05 25.77 -28.81
C PRO A 106 -11.11 25.07 -27.94
N PHE A 107 -10.68 24.48 -26.84
CA PHE A 107 -11.55 23.93 -25.80
C PHE A 107 -10.91 24.10 -24.42
N ALA A 108 -11.73 24.23 -23.38
CA ALA A 108 -11.26 24.19 -22.01
C ALA A 108 -11.37 22.73 -21.51
N PRO A 109 -10.26 22.09 -21.10
CA PRO A 109 -10.33 20.85 -20.35
C PRO A 109 -11.25 21.02 -19.14
N HIS A 110 -12.02 20.01 -18.79
CA HIS A 110 -12.83 20.03 -17.57
C HIS A 110 -12.92 18.62 -16.98
N LEU A 111 -13.27 18.55 -15.69
CA LEU A 111 -13.41 17.28 -14.99
C LEU A 111 -14.73 16.60 -15.38
N SER A 112 -14.69 15.29 -15.55
CA SER A 112 -15.93 14.49 -15.64
C SER A 112 -16.54 14.29 -14.25
N PRO A 113 -17.77 13.75 -14.14
CA PRO A 113 -18.35 13.38 -12.84
C PRO A 113 -17.47 12.39 -12.05
N THR A 114 -16.84 11.42 -12.72
CA THR A 114 -15.86 10.52 -12.08
C THR A 114 -14.58 11.27 -11.72
N GLY A 115 -14.11 12.17 -12.60
CA GLY A 115 -12.92 12.97 -12.38
C GLY A 115 -13.02 13.91 -11.17
N ALA A 116 -14.23 14.35 -10.81
CA ALA A 116 -14.44 15.12 -9.59
C ALA A 116 -14.12 14.31 -8.31
N ARG A 117 -14.22 12.97 -8.38
CA ARG A 117 -13.99 12.02 -7.26
C ARG A 117 -12.64 11.33 -7.34
N HIS A 118 -12.08 11.22 -8.53
CA HIS A 118 -10.86 10.45 -8.77
C HIS A 118 -9.64 11.15 -8.13
N PRO A 119 -8.79 10.45 -7.35
CA PRO A 119 -7.69 11.07 -6.60
C PRO A 119 -6.69 11.85 -7.47
N VAL A 120 -6.51 11.42 -8.73
CA VAL A 120 -5.68 12.12 -9.72
C VAL A 120 -6.19 13.53 -10.04
N THR A 121 -7.50 13.73 -10.07
CA THR A 121 -8.12 14.96 -10.56
C THR A 121 -8.98 15.70 -9.52
N GLU A 122 -9.23 15.10 -8.35
CA GLU A 122 -10.05 15.68 -7.28
C GLU A 122 -9.51 17.07 -6.88
N GLY A 123 -10.38 18.07 -6.92
CA GLY A 123 -10.07 19.43 -6.50
C GLY A 123 -9.04 20.19 -7.34
N LEU A 124 -8.66 19.71 -8.54
CA LEU A 124 -7.76 20.46 -9.43
C LEU A 124 -8.31 21.85 -9.81
N ASP A 125 -9.64 22.00 -9.82
CA ASP A 125 -10.39 23.20 -10.19
C ASP A 125 -10.54 24.20 -9.04
N GLN A 126 -10.32 23.82 -7.77
CA GLN A 126 -10.56 24.65 -6.59
C GLN A 126 -9.74 25.96 -6.55
N GLY A 127 -8.61 26.01 -7.28
CA GLY A 127 -7.75 27.19 -7.40
C GLY A 127 -8.07 28.11 -8.58
N TYR A 128 -9.04 27.76 -9.42
CA TYR A 128 -9.34 28.47 -10.66
C TYR A 128 -10.78 29.01 -10.63
N PRO A 129 -11.00 30.32 -10.85
CA PRO A 129 -12.35 30.87 -10.87
C PRO A 129 -13.16 30.19 -11.97
N ALA A 130 -14.47 29.98 -11.76
CA ALA A 130 -15.34 29.49 -12.83
C ALA A 130 -15.23 30.42 -14.05
N ALA A 131 -15.04 29.87 -15.24
CA ALA A 131 -14.94 30.67 -16.45
C ALA A 131 -16.21 31.51 -16.61
N THR A 132 -16.03 32.78 -16.97
CA THR A 132 -17.11 33.77 -17.12
C THR A 132 -18.14 33.40 -18.19
N GLN A 133 -17.83 32.41 -19.04
CA GLN A 133 -18.76 31.81 -20.01
C GLN A 133 -18.55 30.29 -20.09
N GLY A 134 -19.65 29.52 -20.07
CA GLY A 134 -19.63 28.09 -20.45
C GLY A 134 -19.33 27.08 -19.33
N GLY A 135 -19.26 27.49 -18.06
CA GLY A 135 -19.19 26.55 -16.92
C GLY A 135 -17.90 25.75 -16.77
N ALA A 136 -16.91 25.94 -17.65
CA ALA A 136 -15.60 25.31 -17.55
C ALA A 136 -14.72 25.99 -16.48
N PRO A 137 -13.71 25.31 -15.92
CA PRO A 137 -12.75 25.91 -15.00
C PRO A 137 -11.96 27.03 -15.68
N GLY A 138 -11.59 28.09 -14.95
CA GLY A 138 -10.89 29.27 -15.48
C GLY A 138 -9.42 29.08 -15.79
N TRP A 139 -8.95 27.85 -16.03
CA TRP A 139 -7.63 27.58 -16.57
C TRP A 139 -7.62 27.71 -18.10
N GLY A 140 -6.43 27.86 -18.68
CA GLY A 140 -6.26 28.15 -20.09
C GLY A 140 -6.74 27.03 -21.03
N ARG A 141 -7.18 27.40 -22.22
CA ARG A 141 -7.66 26.45 -23.22
C ARG A 141 -6.53 25.65 -23.88
N TRP A 142 -6.87 24.47 -24.36
CA TRP A 142 -6.06 23.73 -25.33
C TRP A 142 -6.67 23.88 -26.72
N LEU A 143 -5.88 23.61 -27.75
CA LEU A 143 -6.20 23.88 -29.15
C LEU A 143 -6.34 22.61 -29.98
N ARG A 144 -5.96 21.45 -29.42
CA ARG A 144 -5.97 20.16 -30.11
C ARG A 144 -6.34 19.02 -29.18
N GLN A 145 -7.25 18.17 -29.66
CA GLN A 145 -7.62 16.91 -29.02
C GLN A 145 -7.69 15.80 -30.06
N ILE A 146 -7.25 14.60 -29.67
CA ILE A 146 -7.42 13.38 -30.43
C ILE A 146 -8.73 12.75 -29.96
N ASP A 147 -9.61 12.40 -30.89
CA ASP A 147 -10.90 11.81 -30.53
C ASP A 147 -10.71 10.33 -30.18
N LEU A 148 -11.03 9.97 -28.94
CA LEU A 148 -10.89 8.64 -28.36
C LEU A 148 -12.25 7.98 -28.14
N ALA A 149 -12.32 6.67 -28.35
CA ALA A 149 -13.45 5.80 -28.01
C ALA A 149 -13.03 4.87 -26.85
N PRO A 150 -13.38 5.21 -25.60
CA PRO A 150 -13.10 4.37 -24.44
C PRO A 150 -13.88 3.06 -24.53
N HIS A 151 -13.24 1.98 -24.10
CA HIS A 151 -13.89 0.67 -23.95
C HIS A 151 -13.68 0.06 -22.56
N SER A 152 -12.78 0.63 -21.76
CA SER A 152 -12.55 0.31 -20.36
C SER A 152 -12.02 1.53 -19.61
N GLY A 153 -11.90 1.39 -18.29
CA GLY A 153 -11.40 2.45 -17.41
C GLY A 153 -12.35 3.62 -17.19
N GLU A 154 -11.80 4.64 -16.55
CA GLU A 154 -12.50 5.84 -16.11
C GLU A 154 -12.03 7.06 -16.92
N VAL A 155 -13.00 7.76 -17.52
CA VAL A 155 -12.75 9.05 -18.16
C VAL A 155 -12.76 10.10 -17.06
N VAL A 156 -11.60 10.62 -16.67
CA VAL A 156 -11.46 11.60 -15.56
C VAL A 156 -11.43 13.06 -16.04
N MET A 157 -11.08 13.29 -17.30
CA MET A 157 -11.18 14.62 -17.91
C MET A 157 -11.81 14.54 -19.29
N GLN A 158 -12.53 15.60 -19.64
CA GLN A 158 -13.25 15.78 -20.88
C GLN A 158 -12.81 17.10 -21.57
N GLY A 159 -13.05 17.19 -22.87
CA GLY A 159 -12.67 18.33 -23.68
C GLY A 159 -13.74 18.74 -24.68
N VAL A 160 -13.40 18.74 -25.97
CA VAL A 160 -14.29 19.12 -27.07
C VAL A 160 -15.60 18.33 -27.02
N ALA A 161 -16.72 19.01 -26.77
CA ALA A 161 -18.06 18.39 -26.74
C ALA A 161 -18.12 17.14 -25.85
N ASP A 162 -17.56 17.26 -24.63
CA ASP A 162 -17.50 16.24 -23.58
C ASP A 162 -16.76 14.95 -23.99
N ARG A 163 -15.96 15.01 -25.06
CA ARG A 163 -15.15 13.88 -25.52
C ARG A 163 -14.03 13.58 -24.53
N PRO A 164 -13.67 12.29 -24.34
CA PRO A 164 -12.62 11.87 -23.42
C PRO A 164 -11.29 12.55 -23.71
N LEU A 165 -10.69 13.12 -22.66
CA LEU A 165 -9.40 13.78 -22.71
C LEU A 165 -8.35 13.01 -21.92
N LEU A 166 -8.66 12.55 -20.71
CA LEU A 166 -7.77 11.70 -19.91
C LEU A 166 -8.57 10.47 -19.47
N VAL A 167 -8.07 9.29 -19.85
CA VAL A 167 -8.66 7.99 -19.52
C VAL A 167 -7.64 7.20 -18.70
N LEU A 168 -8.06 6.69 -17.54
CA LEU A 168 -7.25 5.92 -16.60
C LEU A 168 -7.84 4.52 -16.47
N ASP A 169 -6.99 3.49 -16.42
CA ASP A 169 -7.47 2.12 -16.30
C ASP A 169 -6.45 1.20 -15.63
N HIS A 170 -6.93 0.03 -15.21
CA HIS A 170 -6.12 -1.06 -14.69
C HIS A 170 -5.92 -2.11 -15.78
N ALA A 171 -4.68 -2.49 -16.03
CA ALA A 171 -4.34 -3.56 -16.94
C ALA A 171 -3.66 -4.67 -16.14
N GLY A 172 -4.39 -5.74 -15.84
CA GLY A 172 -3.90 -6.80 -14.95
C GLY A 172 -3.65 -6.26 -13.54
N GLN A 173 -2.39 -6.29 -13.09
CA GLN A 173 -1.97 -5.76 -11.80
C GLN A 173 -1.37 -4.34 -11.88
N GLY A 174 -1.17 -3.81 -13.10
CA GLY A 174 -0.59 -2.49 -13.32
C GLY A 174 -1.62 -1.46 -13.77
N ARG A 175 -1.12 -0.25 -14.04
CA ARG A 175 -1.95 0.93 -14.35
C ARG A 175 -1.57 1.55 -15.69
N VAL A 176 -2.57 2.00 -16.42
CA VAL A 176 -2.41 2.64 -17.72
C VAL A 176 -3.18 3.95 -17.77
N ALA A 177 -2.60 4.94 -18.43
CA ALA A 177 -3.23 6.22 -18.66
C ALA A 177 -3.05 6.67 -20.11
N MET A 178 -4.09 7.28 -20.66
CA MET A 178 -4.10 7.81 -22.01
C MET A 178 -4.59 9.26 -22.01
N LEU A 179 -3.69 10.19 -22.37
CA LEU A 179 -3.99 11.61 -22.52
C LEU A 179 -4.18 11.94 -24.00
N ALA A 180 -5.35 12.40 -24.38
CA ALA A 180 -5.78 12.67 -25.75
C ALA A 180 -5.30 14.02 -26.30
N SER A 181 -4.21 14.59 -25.75
CA SER A 181 -3.63 15.84 -26.22
C SER A 181 -2.16 15.94 -25.83
N ASP A 182 -1.35 16.55 -26.70
CA ASP A 182 0.06 16.85 -26.46
C ASP A 182 0.27 18.28 -25.95
N GLN A 183 -0.81 18.94 -25.49
CA GLN A 183 -0.81 20.39 -25.21
C GLN A 183 -0.89 20.75 -23.73
N ALA A 184 -0.69 19.78 -22.82
CA ALA A 184 -0.59 20.06 -21.39
C ALA A 184 0.47 21.13 -21.06
N TRP A 185 1.54 21.24 -21.87
CA TRP A 185 2.59 22.26 -21.72
C TRP A 185 2.09 23.70 -21.88
N LEU A 186 0.93 23.95 -22.50
CA LEU A 186 0.36 25.30 -22.59
C LEU A 186 0.09 25.89 -21.20
N TRP A 187 -0.32 25.05 -20.26
CA TRP A 187 -0.56 25.44 -18.87
C TRP A 187 0.72 25.84 -18.13
N ASP A 188 1.81 25.10 -18.32
CA ASP A 188 3.14 25.43 -17.78
C ASP A 188 3.66 26.77 -18.33
N ARG A 189 3.33 27.08 -19.59
CA ARG A 189 3.65 28.36 -20.23
C ARG A 189 2.75 29.53 -19.81
N GLY A 190 1.79 29.32 -18.93
CA GLY A 190 0.88 30.37 -18.48
C GLY A 190 -0.11 30.83 -19.56
N PHE A 191 -0.33 30.03 -20.61
CA PHE A 191 -1.29 30.37 -21.68
C PHE A 191 -2.69 30.56 -21.08
N GLU A 192 -3.32 31.71 -21.36
CA GLU A 192 -4.65 32.08 -20.84
C GLU A 192 -4.80 31.90 -19.31
N GLY A 193 -3.76 32.26 -18.54
CA GLY A 193 -3.76 32.12 -17.07
C GLY A 193 -3.15 30.81 -16.57
N GLY A 194 -2.72 29.92 -17.48
CA GLY A 194 -2.09 28.66 -17.14
C GLY A 194 -3.10 27.62 -16.65
N GLY A 195 -2.62 26.58 -15.97
CA GLY A 195 -3.48 25.53 -15.42
C GLY A 195 -2.68 24.57 -14.54
N PRO A 196 -3.35 23.58 -13.91
CA PRO A 196 -2.74 22.75 -12.89
C PRO A 196 -1.89 21.62 -13.48
N GLN A 197 -1.05 21.90 -14.47
CA GLN A 197 -0.27 20.88 -15.18
C GLN A 197 0.70 20.12 -14.26
N ALA A 198 1.46 20.84 -13.44
CA ALA A 198 2.41 20.21 -12.52
C ALA A 198 1.71 19.27 -11.54
N GLU A 199 0.56 19.71 -10.99
CA GLU A 199 -0.21 18.91 -10.05
C GLU A 199 -0.86 17.69 -10.72
N LEU A 200 -1.48 17.89 -11.89
CA LEU A 200 -2.08 16.81 -12.68
C LEU A 200 -1.04 15.75 -13.03
N LEU A 201 0.11 16.14 -13.58
CA LEU A 201 1.15 15.20 -14.00
C LEU A 201 1.80 14.52 -12.80
N ARG A 202 1.99 15.22 -11.68
CA ARG A 202 2.50 14.64 -10.42
C ARG A 202 1.57 13.55 -9.91
N ARG A 203 0.27 13.87 -9.75
CA ARG A 203 -0.71 12.90 -9.27
C ARG A 203 -0.92 11.74 -10.24
N LEU A 204 -0.91 12.03 -11.55
CA LEU A 204 -1.01 10.99 -12.57
C LEU A 204 0.16 10.01 -12.48
N ALA A 205 1.40 10.51 -12.34
CA ALA A 205 2.57 9.67 -12.17
C ALA A 205 2.51 8.84 -10.88
N HIS A 206 2.15 9.45 -9.75
CA HIS A 206 2.04 8.77 -8.45
C HIS A 206 0.95 7.69 -8.46
N TRP A 207 -0.20 7.97 -9.09
CA TRP A 207 -1.25 6.98 -9.26
C TRP A 207 -0.78 5.82 -10.12
N LEU A 208 -0.15 6.11 -11.27
CA LEU A 208 0.44 5.10 -12.15
C LEU A 208 1.45 4.21 -11.41
N MET A 209 2.30 4.80 -10.56
CA MET A 209 3.29 4.09 -9.73
C MET A 209 2.70 3.42 -8.48
N ARG A 210 1.37 3.44 -8.30
CA ARG A 210 0.66 2.80 -7.18
C ARG A 210 1.04 3.34 -5.80
N GLU A 211 1.20 4.66 -5.71
CA GLU A 211 1.36 5.32 -4.41
C GLU A 211 0.07 5.19 -3.57
N PRO A 212 0.16 4.73 -2.30
CA PRO A 212 -1.01 4.47 -1.44
C PRO A 212 -1.96 5.65 -1.27
N ASP A 213 -1.42 6.88 -1.28
CA ASP A 213 -2.20 8.10 -1.06
C ASP A 213 -3.22 8.35 -2.20
N LEU A 214 -2.94 7.84 -3.39
CA LEU A 214 -3.78 8.02 -4.58
C LEU A 214 -4.58 6.77 -4.97
N GLU A 215 -4.72 5.79 -4.08
CA GLU A 215 -5.67 4.70 -4.30
C GLU A 215 -7.10 5.23 -4.41
N GLU A 216 -7.84 4.70 -5.39
CA GLU A 216 -9.22 5.07 -5.70
C GLU A 216 -10.18 4.63 -4.59
N GLU A 217 -9.91 3.45 -4.04
CA GLU A 217 -10.67 2.82 -2.97
C GLU A 217 -9.77 2.71 -1.73
N ALA A 218 -9.94 3.64 -0.79
CA ALA A 218 -9.09 3.71 0.41
C ALA A 218 -9.91 3.94 1.68
N LEU A 219 -9.46 3.34 2.79
CA LEU A 219 -10.01 3.53 4.13
C LEU A 219 -8.89 3.99 5.06
N SER A 220 -9.05 5.16 5.65
CA SER A 220 -8.10 5.73 6.60
C SER A 220 -8.80 6.24 7.86
N ALA A 221 -8.03 6.38 8.94
CA ALA A 221 -8.50 6.90 10.20
C ALA A 221 -7.42 7.79 10.82
N ASP A 222 -7.74 9.07 11.02
CA ASP A 222 -6.90 10.00 11.77
C ASP A 222 -7.38 10.05 13.23
N ALA A 223 -6.45 9.89 14.17
CA ALA A 223 -6.75 9.80 15.60
C ALA A 223 -6.09 10.95 16.36
N GLN A 224 -6.88 11.67 17.16
CA GLN A 224 -6.44 12.75 18.04
C GLN A 224 -6.97 12.51 19.45
N GLY A 225 -6.14 11.90 20.30
CA GLY A 225 -6.57 11.48 21.63
C GLY A 225 -7.57 10.33 21.54
N LEU A 226 -8.82 10.56 21.95
CA LEU A 226 -9.91 9.59 21.82
C LEU A 226 -10.84 9.88 20.64
N ASP A 227 -10.64 11.01 19.94
CA ASP A 227 -11.43 11.36 18.77
C ASP A 227 -10.79 10.75 17.51
N MET A 228 -11.62 10.15 16.67
CA MET A 228 -11.24 9.56 15.39
C MET A 228 -12.05 10.18 14.25
N THR A 229 -11.36 10.59 13.19
CA THR A 229 -11.98 10.93 11.91
C THR A 229 -11.71 9.80 10.93
N ILE A 230 -12.77 9.07 10.59
CA ILE A 230 -12.73 7.98 9.62
C ILE A 230 -12.99 8.58 8.24
N THR A 231 -12.14 8.28 7.26
CA THR A 231 -12.30 8.71 5.88
C THR A 231 -12.28 7.51 4.95
N ARG A 232 -13.33 7.38 4.14
CA ARG A 232 -13.45 6.44 3.03
C ARG A 232 -13.41 7.24 1.73
N ARG A 233 -12.47 6.90 0.84
CA ARG A 233 -12.47 7.39 -0.54
C ARG A 233 -13.02 6.30 -1.44
N SER A 234 -13.98 6.63 -2.32
CA SER A 234 -14.60 5.71 -3.26
C SER A 234 -14.97 6.45 -4.55
N LEU A 235 -14.84 5.79 -5.69
CA LEU A 235 -15.36 6.32 -6.97
C LEU A 235 -16.86 6.12 -7.11
N HIS A 236 -17.42 5.19 -6.34
CA HIS A 236 -18.83 4.81 -6.39
C HIS A 236 -19.66 5.71 -5.48
N ASP A 237 -20.85 6.06 -5.96
CA ASP A 237 -21.90 6.68 -5.16
C ASP A 237 -22.52 5.66 -4.20
N GLY A 238 -22.95 6.13 -3.03
CA GLY A 238 -23.80 5.35 -2.15
C GLY A 238 -23.63 5.68 -0.67
N PRO A 239 -24.55 5.21 0.18
CA PRO A 239 -24.29 5.18 1.60
C PRO A 239 -23.20 4.15 1.85
N HIS A 240 -22.03 4.62 2.29
CA HIS A 240 -20.98 3.74 2.75
C HIS A 240 -21.08 3.58 4.26
N THR A 241 -20.79 2.38 4.75
CA THR A 241 -20.75 2.09 6.19
C THR A 241 -19.37 1.60 6.59
N VAL A 242 -18.96 1.90 7.82
CA VAL A 242 -17.73 1.38 8.42
C VAL A 242 -18.06 0.64 9.71
N THR A 243 -17.54 -0.57 9.85
CA THR A 243 -17.59 -1.34 11.09
C THR A 243 -16.32 -1.07 11.88
N VAL A 244 -16.47 -0.50 13.07
CA VAL A 244 -15.40 -0.24 14.03
C VAL A 244 -15.42 -1.33 15.08
N THR A 245 -14.34 -2.08 15.21
CA THR A 245 -14.11 -3.07 16.26
C THR A 245 -13.21 -2.46 17.33
N ARG A 246 -13.71 -2.47 18.58
CA ARG A 246 -13.07 -1.90 19.77
C ARG A 246 -12.00 -2.86 20.35
N PRO A 247 -11.18 -2.39 21.31
CA PRO A 247 -10.20 -3.23 22.00
C PRO A 247 -10.79 -4.41 22.79
N ASP A 248 -12.06 -4.31 23.19
CA ASP A 248 -12.82 -5.35 23.88
C ASP A 248 -13.53 -6.35 22.93
N ASP A 249 -13.18 -6.34 21.64
CA ASP A 249 -13.79 -7.10 20.54
C ASP A 249 -15.27 -6.77 20.26
N SER A 250 -15.86 -5.76 20.92
CA SER A 250 -17.19 -5.29 20.55
C SER A 250 -17.14 -4.47 19.25
N SER A 251 -18.19 -4.55 18.44
CA SER A 251 -18.27 -3.82 17.16
C SER A 251 -19.43 -2.84 17.12
N VAL A 252 -19.25 -1.76 16.37
CA VAL A 252 -20.28 -0.78 16.04
C VAL A 252 -20.20 -0.46 14.56
N THR A 253 -21.35 -0.30 13.90
CA THR A 253 -21.41 0.13 12.50
C THR A 253 -21.82 1.59 12.45
N LEU A 254 -21.09 2.37 11.67
CA LEU A 254 -21.31 3.80 11.47
C LEU A 254 -21.63 4.08 10.01
N ASP A 255 -22.62 4.93 9.78
CA ASP A 255 -22.91 5.46 8.45
C ASP A 255 -21.95 6.61 8.14
N LEU A 256 -21.36 6.60 6.96
CA LEU A 256 -20.46 7.65 6.48
C LEU A 256 -21.27 8.69 5.70
N THR A 257 -20.92 9.96 5.87
CA THR A 257 -21.53 11.07 5.13
C THR A 257 -20.56 11.63 4.10
N GLU A 258 -21.04 11.89 2.89
CA GLU A 258 -20.22 12.51 1.85
C GLU A 258 -19.91 13.96 2.22
N THR A 259 -18.62 14.28 2.38
CA THR A 259 -18.14 15.64 2.71
C THR A 259 -17.48 16.34 1.51
N ALA A 260 -16.98 15.57 0.57
CA ALA A 260 -16.50 16.03 -0.73
C ALA A 260 -16.76 14.93 -1.77
N PRO A 261 -16.76 15.24 -3.08
CA PRO A 261 -17.02 14.23 -4.11
C PRO A 261 -16.12 12.99 -3.94
N GLY A 262 -16.73 11.83 -3.70
CA GLY A 262 -16.02 10.56 -3.50
C GLY A 262 -15.28 10.43 -2.15
N ARG A 263 -15.53 11.34 -1.21
CA ARG A 263 -14.97 11.33 0.15
C ARG A 263 -16.09 11.28 1.18
N PHE A 264 -16.12 10.17 1.91
CA PHE A 264 -17.14 9.88 2.91
C PHE A 264 -16.49 9.81 4.28
N THR A 265 -17.02 10.54 5.25
CA THR A 265 -16.40 10.69 6.57
C THR A 265 -17.37 10.40 7.70
N ALA A 266 -16.86 9.85 8.79
CA ALA A 266 -17.55 9.82 10.08
C ALA A 266 -16.61 10.26 11.18
N HIS A 267 -17.15 10.99 12.15
CA HIS A 267 -16.46 11.31 13.38
C HIS A 267 -16.95 10.37 14.46
N TRP A 268 -16.03 9.78 15.20
CA TRP A 268 -16.34 8.85 16.25
C TRP A 268 -15.41 9.05 17.43
N GLN A 269 -15.95 8.97 18.64
CA GLN A 269 -15.18 9.09 19.87
C GLN A 269 -15.07 7.72 20.54
N GLY A 270 -13.85 7.30 20.82
CA GLY A 270 -13.56 6.07 21.53
C GLY A 270 -13.85 6.16 23.02
N ASP A 271 -14.41 5.08 23.55
CA ASP A 271 -14.72 4.96 24.98
C ASP A 271 -13.45 4.75 25.81
N GLU A 272 -12.45 4.07 25.25
CA GLU A 272 -11.20 3.73 25.91
C GLU A 272 -9.98 3.83 24.98
N PRO A 273 -8.77 4.13 25.50
CA PRO A 273 -7.54 4.05 24.73
C PRO A 273 -7.25 2.61 24.30
N GLY A 274 -6.82 2.41 23.05
CA GLY A 274 -6.48 1.09 22.54
C GLY A 274 -6.42 1.03 21.02
N LEU A 275 -6.36 -0.20 20.50
CA LEU A 275 -6.31 -0.49 19.08
C LEU A 275 -7.72 -0.70 18.53
N TYR A 276 -8.05 0.04 17.48
CA TYR A 276 -9.34 -0.01 16.82
C TYR A 276 -9.15 -0.50 15.40
N ARG A 277 -9.93 -1.53 15.01
CA ARG A 277 -9.93 -2.04 13.63
C ARG A 277 -11.15 -1.50 12.91
N LEU A 278 -10.94 -0.97 11.71
CA LEU A 278 -11.99 -0.41 10.86
C LEU A 278 -12.11 -1.25 9.59
N GLN A 279 -13.33 -1.65 9.26
CA GLN A 279 -13.60 -2.43 8.06
C GLN A 279 -14.74 -1.80 7.26
N SER A 280 -14.56 -1.70 5.94
CA SER A 280 -15.58 -1.19 5.02
C SER A 280 -15.39 -1.83 3.65
N GLU A 281 -16.40 -2.57 3.16
CA GLU A 281 -16.45 -3.09 1.78
C GLU A 281 -15.20 -3.88 1.33
N GLY A 282 -14.58 -4.63 2.25
CA GLY A 282 -13.38 -5.42 1.98
C GLY A 282 -12.05 -4.68 2.23
N LEU A 283 -12.10 -3.39 2.56
CA LEU A 283 -10.96 -2.65 3.09
C LEU A 283 -10.86 -2.83 4.61
N ASP A 284 -9.63 -2.89 5.11
CA ASP A 284 -9.31 -3.02 6.53
C ASP A 284 -8.19 -2.03 6.87
N THR A 285 -8.35 -1.30 7.96
CA THR A 285 -7.31 -0.44 8.52
C THR A 285 -7.35 -0.46 10.03
N VAL A 286 -6.24 -0.08 10.66
CA VAL A 286 -6.09 -0.10 12.10
C VAL A 286 -5.61 1.27 12.56
N THR A 287 -6.22 1.78 13.62
CA THR A 287 -5.75 3.01 14.28
C THR A 287 -5.62 2.80 15.78
N VAL A 288 -4.85 3.66 16.43
CA VAL A 288 -4.64 3.64 17.87
C VAL A 288 -5.25 4.91 18.45
N LEU A 289 -6.22 4.75 19.33
CA LEU A 289 -6.76 5.85 20.14
C LEU A 289 -6.04 5.88 21.48
N GLY A 290 -5.67 7.07 21.93
CA GLY A 290 -4.97 7.29 23.18
C GLY A 290 -3.84 8.30 23.08
N THR A 291 -3.15 8.49 24.20
CA THR A 291 -1.97 9.35 24.25
C THR A 291 -0.82 8.70 23.49
N ALA A 292 -0.22 9.42 22.54
CA ALA A 292 0.96 8.97 21.78
C ALA A 292 2.16 8.54 22.66
N ASN A 293 2.20 8.99 23.92
CA ASN A 293 3.14 8.54 24.95
C ASN A 293 2.38 7.87 26.10
N PRO A 294 2.20 6.53 26.08
CA PRO A 294 1.72 5.81 27.25
C PRO A 294 2.66 6.05 28.44
N ARG A 295 2.15 6.02 29.68
CA ARG A 295 2.99 6.19 30.89
C ARG A 295 4.14 5.18 30.96
N GLU A 296 3.95 4.01 30.37
CA GLU A 296 4.94 2.94 30.22
C GLU A 296 6.19 3.40 29.45
N TYR A 297 6.06 4.39 28.56
CA TYR A 297 7.16 4.94 27.75
C TYR A 297 7.78 6.21 28.34
N GLU A 298 7.25 6.79 29.42
CA GLU A 298 7.89 7.93 30.11
C GLU A 298 9.24 7.53 30.74
N ARG A 299 9.39 6.25 31.11
CA ARG A 299 10.58 5.74 31.80
C ARG A 299 11.00 4.35 31.28
N VAL A 300 11.63 4.33 30.11
CA VAL A 300 12.15 3.12 29.44
C VAL A 300 13.44 2.60 30.10
N VAL A 301 14.04 3.36 31.01
CA VAL A 301 15.22 2.95 31.76
C VAL A 301 14.78 2.10 32.94
N ALA A 302 15.33 0.88 33.02
CA ALA A 302 15.10 -0.01 34.16
C ALA A 302 15.51 0.71 35.48
N ASP A 303 14.52 1.02 36.30
CA ASP A 303 14.68 1.72 37.59
C ASP A 303 14.08 0.86 38.71
N ALA A 304 14.90 0.50 39.69
CA ALA A 304 14.47 -0.27 40.86
C ALA A 304 14.05 0.62 42.03
N ALA A 305 14.20 1.95 41.96
CA ALA A 305 13.83 2.86 43.03
C ALA A 305 12.37 2.73 43.50
N PRO A 306 11.36 2.53 42.63
CA PRO A 306 9.97 2.32 43.06
C PRO A 306 9.78 1.04 43.90
N LEU A 307 10.67 0.05 43.73
CA LEU A 307 10.62 -1.22 44.44
C LEU A 307 11.47 -1.23 45.72
N ALA A 308 12.19 -0.15 46.04
CA ALA A 308 13.09 -0.08 47.19
C ALA A 308 12.41 -0.51 48.52
N PRO A 309 11.17 -0.08 48.85
CA PRO A 309 10.52 -0.51 50.09
C PRO A 309 10.29 -2.02 50.15
N LEU A 310 9.98 -2.66 49.01
CA LEU A 310 9.77 -4.11 48.91
C LEU A 310 11.10 -4.86 48.99
N ILE A 311 12.13 -4.34 48.32
CA ILE A 311 13.48 -4.90 48.34
C ILE A 311 14.03 -4.87 49.78
N ASP A 312 13.86 -3.76 50.49
CA ASP A 312 14.31 -3.60 51.88
C ASP A 312 13.52 -4.52 52.83
N ALA A 313 12.19 -4.58 52.68
CA ALA A 313 11.34 -5.44 53.50
C ALA A 313 11.67 -6.93 53.33
N THR A 314 12.04 -7.34 52.12
CA THR A 314 12.41 -8.73 51.79
C THR A 314 13.90 -9.02 51.93
N ARG A 315 14.72 -8.00 52.26
CA ARG A 315 16.19 -8.07 52.23
C ARG A 315 16.72 -8.62 50.90
N GLY A 316 16.02 -8.30 49.81
CA GLY A 316 16.33 -8.68 48.44
C GLY A 316 17.35 -7.75 47.81
N GLY A 317 17.54 -7.87 46.50
CA GLY A 317 18.47 -7.04 45.75
C GLY A 317 18.11 -6.93 44.28
N VAL A 318 18.84 -6.08 43.58
CA VAL A 318 18.65 -5.78 42.16
C VAL A 318 19.89 -6.25 41.41
N ALA A 319 19.70 -6.96 40.31
CA ALA A 319 20.79 -7.38 39.45
C ALA A 319 20.49 -6.96 37.99
N PRO A 320 21.36 -6.18 37.34
CA PRO A 320 21.16 -5.83 35.93
C PRO A 320 21.40 -7.06 35.05
N VAL A 321 20.40 -7.42 34.25
CA VAL A 321 20.45 -8.58 33.33
C VAL A 321 21.61 -8.46 32.33
N ALA A 322 21.96 -7.23 31.93
CA ALA A 322 23.10 -6.96 31.05
C ALA A 322 24.46 -7.41 31.62
N ALA A 323 24.58 -7.54 32.95
CA ALA A 323 25.79 -8.04 33.62
C ALA A 323 25.81 -9.58 33.76
N GLY A 324 24.81 -10.27 33.20
CA GLY A 324 24.61 -11.71 33.31
C GLY A 324 23.42 -12.07 34.20
N LEU A 325 22.75 -13.18 33.88
CA LEU A 325 21.62 -13.68 34.67
C LEU A 325 22.11 -14.16 36.05
N PRO A 326 21.54 -13.64 37.16
CA PRO A 326 21.90 -14.11 38.50
C PRO A 326 21.38 -15.54 38.73
N ALA A 327 22.13 -16.33 39.49
CA ALA A 327 21.65 -17.63 39.93
C ALA A 327 20.49 -17.46 40.92
N LEU A 328 19.40 -18.22 40.74
CA LEU A 328 18.30 -18.25 41.69
C LEU A 328 18.58 -19.26 42.81
N ARG A 329 18.42 -18.84 44.07
CA ARG A 329 18.61 -19.70 45.24
C ARG A 329 17.38 -19.68 46.12
N ALA A 330 16.98 -20.83 46.66
CA ALA A 330 15.96 -20.87 47.71
C ALA A 330 16.54 -20.30 49.01
N VAL A 331 15.80 -19.38 49.65
CA VAL A 331 16.17 -18.80 50.95
C VAL A 331 14.97 -18.77 51.88
N ASP A 332 15.21 -19.06 53.16
CA ASP A 332 14.18 -18.98 54.19
C ASP A 332 13.70 -17.54 54.40
N ALA A 333 12.46 -17.41 54.86
CA ALA A 333 11.86 -16.11 55.15
C ALA A 333 12.70 -15.33 56.16
N GLY A 334 12.95 -14.05 55.88
CA GLY A 334 13.70 -13.15 56.77
C GLY A 334 15.22 -13.32 56.72
N ARG A 335 15.77 -14.17 55.87
CA ARG A 335 17.22 -14.21 55.58
C ARG A 335 17.57 -13.22 54.47
N GLN A 336 18.86 -12.89 54.33
CA GLN A 336 19.31 -12.06 53.21
C GLN A 336 19.05 -12.80 51.90
N ALA A 337 18.31 -12.17 50.99
CA ALA A 337 17.81 -12.76 49.76
C ALA A 337 18.56 -12.25 48.51
N TRP A 338 19.81 -11.79 48.67
CA TRP A 338 20.65 -11.39 47.54
C TRP A 338 22.14 -11.47 47.87
N GLY A 339 22.97 -11.56 46.84
CA GLY A 339 24.41 -11.42 46.96
C GLY A 339 25.10 -11.34 45.60
N ARG A 340 26.43 -11.43 45.59
CA ARG A 340 27.22 -11.34 44.34
C ARG A 340 26.87 -12.50 43.40
N GLY A 341 26.16 -12.18 42.31
CA GLY A 341 25.80 -13.14 41.26
C GLY A 341 24.60 -14.04 41.56
N TRP A 342 23.81 -13.78 42.61
CA TRP A 342 22.63 -14.59 42.91
C TRP A 342 21.50 -13.78 43.56
N LEU A 343 20.26 -14.21 43.31
CA LEU A 343 19.04 -13.68 43.92
C LEU A 343 18.29 -14.81 44.65
N GLY A 344 17.76 -14.47 45.81
CA GLY A 344 17.01 -15.37 46.68
C GLY A 344 15.52 -15.37 46.35
N VAL A 345 14.94 -16.56 46.28
CA VAL A 345 13.49 -16.78 46.18
C VAL A 345 13.03 -17.50 47.44
N THR A 346 12.02 -16.98 48.13
CA THR A 346 11.41 -17.65 49.27
C THR A 346 10.28 -18.57 48.78
N PRO A 347 10.42 -19.90 48.87
CA PRO A 347 9.38 -20.82 48.43
C PRO A 347 8.12 -20.62 49.28
N ARG A 348 6.97 -20.35 48.66
CA ARG A 348 5.68 -20.21 49.36
C ARG A 348 4.83 -21.48 49.38
N GLY A 349 5.38 -22.60 48.90
CA GLY A 349 4.67 -23.87 48.81
C GLY A 349 3.42 -23.84 47.92
N ALA A 350 3.26 -22.80 47.09
CA ALA A 350 2.16 -22.68 46.14
C ALA A 350 2.48 -23.55 44.92
N TYR A 351 2.13 -24.82 45.00
CA TYR A 351 2.25 -25.76 43.90
C TYR A 351 0.90 -25.90 43.21
N VAL A 352 0.87 -25.75 41.89
CA VAL A 352 -0.24 -26.19 41.05
C VAL A 352 0.16 -27.54 40.47
N THR A 353 -0.51 -28.61 40.86
CA THR A 353 -0.24 -29.96 40.34
C THR A 353 -0.74 -30.02 38.89
N THR A 354 0.14 -29.78 37.93
CA THR A 354 -0.17 -29.77 36.49
C THR A 354 -0.21 -31.16 35.88
N ASP A 355 0.51 -32.14 36.43
CA ASP A 355 0.56 -33.51 35.90
C ASP A 355 0.93 -34.51 37.02
N LEU A 356 0.28 -35.68 37.05
CA LEU A 356 0.51 -36.73 38.04
C LEU A 356 1.00 -38.00 37.33
N ARG A 357 2.33 -38.18 37.27
CA ARG A 357 2.94 -39.35 36.64
C ARG A 357 3.10 -40.48 37.64
N LEU A 358 2.24 -41.49 37.53
CA LEU A 358 2.38 -42.76 38.25
C LEU A 358 3.35 -43.67 37.49
N ALA A 359 4.57 -43.80 38.00
CA ALA A 359 5.51 -44.82 37.52
C ALA A 359 5.15 -46.17 38.13
N ALA A 360 4.96 -47.20 37.31
CA ALA A 360 4.79 -48.57 37.80
C ALA A 360 6.08 -49.04 38.47
N LEU A 361 6.00 -49.47 39.73
CA LEU A 361 7.13 -49.94 40.54
C LEU A 361 7.90 -51.10 39.91
N ALA A 362 7.21 -51.92 39.12
CA ALA A 362 7.78 -52.98 38.29
C ALA A 362 6.83 -53.31 37.13
N PRO A 363 7.34 -53.92 36.04
CA PRO A 363 6.51 -54.45 34.97
C PRO A 363 5.49 -55.49 35.47
N VAL A 364 4.32 -55.55 34.82
CA VAL A 364 3.22 -56.47 35.19
C VAL A 364 3.66 -57.93 35.26
N TRP A 365 4.56 -58.36 34.37
CA TRP A 365 5.05 -59.74 34.33
C TRP A 365 5.86 -60.10 35.58
N LEU A 366 6.58 -59.15 36.19
CA LEU A 366 7.38 -59.39 37.39
C LEU A 366 6.46 -59.70 38.58
N TRP A 367 5.36 -58.96 38.71
CA TRP A 367 4.31 -59.21 39.70
C TRP A 367 3.62 -60.55 39.49
N LEU A 368 3.38 -60.94 38.25
CA LEU A 368 2.83 -62.26 37.90
C LEU A 368 3.77 -63.39 38.32
N VAL A 369 5.06 -63.28 38.03
CA VAL A 369 6.07 -64.27 38.45
C VAL A 369 6.14 -64.36 39.98
N LEU A 370 6.11 -63.22 40.67
CA LEU A 370 6.16 -63.16 42.13
C LEU A 370 4.90 -63.78 42.75
N GLY A 371 3.72 -63.49 42.20
CA GLY A 371 2.46 -64.10 42.60
C GLY A 371 2.42 -65.62 42.36
N LEU A 372 2.83 -66.07 41.17
CA LEU A 372 2.89 -67.50 40.85
C LEU A 372 3.89 -68.23 41.75
N GLY A 373 5.03 -67.60 42.03
CA GLY A 373 6.04 -68.11 42.96
C GLY A 373 5.52 -68.27 44.38
N LEU A 374 4.74 -67.29 44.88
CA LEU A 374 4.08 -67.39 46.18
C LEU A 374 3.02 -68.50 46.22
N VAL A 375 2.23 -68.66 45.16
CA VAL A 375 1.24 -69.76 45.05
C VAL A 375 1.92 -71.12 45.00
N LEU A 376 2.99 -71.27 44.21
CA LEU A 376 3.78 -72.49 44.15
C LEU A 376 4.45 -72.80 45.50
N ALA A 377 4.99 -71.80 46.18
CA ALA A 377 5.58 -71.96 47.50
C ALA A 377 4.53 -72.37 48.54
N ALA A 378 3.32 -71.81 48.48
CA ALA A 378 2.21 -72.21 49.32
C ALA A 378 1.79 -73.66 49.03
N TRP A 379 1.64 -74.04 47.76
CA TRP A 379 1.28 -75.40 47.35
C TRP A 379 2.33 -76.44 47.77
N LEU A 380 3.62 -76.14 47.58
CA LEU A 380 4.73 -77.00 48.01
C LEU A 380 4.81 -77.14 49.54
N ARG A 381 4.39 -76.12 50.29
CA ARG A 381 4.34 -76.16 51.75
C ARG A 381 3.14 -76.98 52.25
N GLU A 382 1.99 -76.87 51.59
CA GLU A 382 0.78 -77.64 51.92
C GLU A 382 0.97 -79.13 51.57
N ALA A 383 1.59 -79.45 50.42
CA ALA A 383 1.83 -80.82 49.96
C ALA A 383 2.89 -81.60 50.79
N ARG A 384 3.58 -80.93 51.72
CA ARG A 384 4.52 -81.55 52.68
C ARG A 384 3.90 -81.81 54.07
N ARG A 385 2.62 -81.48 54.26
CA ARG A 385 1.80 -81.93 55.39
C ARG A 385 0.89 -83.06 54.92
#